data_AF-A0A7C8FXM8-F1
#
_entry.id   AF-A0A7C8FXM8-F1
#
_cell.length_a   1.000
_cell.length_b   1.000
_cell.length_c   1.000
_cell.angle_alpha   90.00
_cell.angle_beta   90.00
_cell.angle_gamma   90.00
#
_symmetry.space_group_name_H-M   'P 1'
#
loop_
_entity.id
_entity.type
_entity.pdbx_description
1 polymer ?
#
loop_
_entity_poly.entity_id
_entity_poly.type
_entity_poly.pdbx_seq_one_letter_code
_entity_poly.pdbx_strand_id
1 'polypeptide(L)'
;MTNQPHDSFDVELVARVAREQMPPETAFTERDAMILQEYKDFLMSLGPLLLHEFYDTLYAYPPTAAIFKPGERAARERTLAGWWERTVQGPLGDSYFNWMAMVGLVHVLRGVTNPMMLSMGDHVAEVVAGQADEQLTAEDADRLTHSFNRLMATVSAVIAHGYDVATEAALFDVAGMPMALLHRLRDQEISQALVRVRAQIDHQIQQ
;
A
#
# COMPACT_ATOMS: atom_id res chain seq x y z
N MET A 1 39.48 6.19 0.06
CA MET A 1 38.15 6.03 0.67
C MET A 1 37.15 6.68 -0.25
N THR A 2 36.43 5.86 -1.00
CA THR A 2 35.45 6.29 -2.00
C THR A 2 34.21 6.81 -1.28
N ASN A 3 33.96 8.11 -1.42
CA ASN A 3 32.65 8.72 -1.12
C ASN A 3 31.61 8.00 -1.97
N GLN A 4 30.79 7.14 -1.37
CA GLN A 4 29.54 6.73 -2.00
C GLN A 4 28.55 7.89 -1.84
N PRO A 5 27.84 8.28 -2.91
CA PRO A 5 26.74 9.23 -2.76
C PRO A 5 25.64 8.49 -1.99
N HIS A 6 25.46 8.82 -0.71
CA HIS A 6 24.24 8.48 0.03
C HIS A 6 23.21 9.54 -0.33
N ASP A 7 22.64 9.44 -1.53
CA ASP A 7 21.65 10.38 -2.04
C ASP A 7 20.41 9.60 -2.49
N SER A 8 19.27 9.97 -1.92
CA SER A 8 17.90 9.59 -2.28
C SER A 8 17.36 8.23 -1.78
N PHE A 9 16.10 8.28 -1.33
CA PHE A 9 15.25 7.11 -1.17
C PHE A 9 15.17 6.35 -2.49
N ASP A 10 15.73 5.14 -2.54
CA ASP A 10 15.76 4.30 -3.74
C ASP A 10 14.44 3.53 -3.87
N VAL A 11 13.52 4.09 -4.66
CA VAL A 11 12.21 3.47 -4.95
C VAL A 11 12.32 2.11 -5.63
N GLU A 12 13.39 1.86 -6.40
CA GLU A 12 13.58 0.59 -7.11
C GLU A 12 13.99 -0.51 -6.13
N LEU A 13 14.92 -0.20 -5.23
CA LEU A 13 15.31 -1.11 -4.16
C LEU A 13 14.13 -1.43 -3.24
N VAL A 14 13.35 -0.42 -2.83
CA VAL A 14 12.17 -0.62 -1.96
C VAL A 14 11.14 -1.53 -2.62
N ALA A 15 10.76 -1.23 -3.88
CA ALA A 15 9.77 -2.04 -4.60
C ALA A 15 10.25 -3.47 -4.86
N ARG A 16 11.54 -3.66 -5.15
CA ARG A 16 12.12 -4.99 -5.35
C ARG A 16 12.15 -5.80 -4.05
N VAL A 17 12.70 -5.25 -2.98
CA VAL A 17 12.83 -5.96 -1.68
C VAL A 17 11.46 -6.36 -1.16
N ALA A 18 10.47 -5.47 -1.21
CA ALA A 18 9.12 -5.79 -0.78
C ALA A 18 8.54 -6.99 -1.54
N ARG A 19 8.71 -7.05 -2.86
CA ARG A 19 8.23 -8.14 -3.71
C ARG A 19 9.01 -9.44 -3.52
N GLU A 20 10.33 -9.39 -3.34
CA GLU A 20 11.18 -10.56 -3.10
C GLU A 20 10.89 -11.24 -1.75
N GLN A 21 10.33 -10.51 -0.78
CA GLN A 21 9.91 -11.06 0.51
C GLN A 21 8.52 -11.70 0.49
N MET A 22 7.72 -11.48 -0.56
CA MET A 22 6.41 -12.10 -0.69
C MET A 22 6.54 -13.57 -1.11
N PRO A 23 5.83 -14.52 -0.45
CA PRO A 23 5.72 -15.88 -0.95
C PRO A 23 5.18 -15.90 -2.39
N PRO A 24 5.77 -16.69 -3.33
CA PRO A 24 5.38 -16.69 -4.74
C PRO A 24 3.89 -16.94 -4.98
N GLU A 25 3.24 -17.75 -4.15
CA GLU A 25 1.82 -18.09 -4.23
C GLU A 25 0.90 -16.91 -3.92
N THR A 26 1.41 -15.88 -3.24
CA THR A 26 0.66 -14.67 -2.82
C THR A 26 1.00 -13.43 -3.65
N ALA A 27 2.11 -13.46 -4.38
CA ALA A 27 2.63 -12.29 -5.11
C ALA A 27 1.92 -12.09 -6.46
N PHE A 28 1.70 -10.84 -6.87
CA PHE A 28 1.19 -10.55 -8.21
C PHE A 28 2.12 -11.08 -9.32
N THR A 29 1.55 -11.75 -10.32
CA THR A 29 2.30 -12.41 -11.41
C THR A 29 1.97 -11.85 -12.80
N GLU A 30 2.75 -12.25 -13.80
CA GLU A 30 2.45 -11.93 -15.21
C GLU A 30 1.08 -12.48 -15.65
N ARG A 31 0.67 -13.65 -15.14
CA ARG A 31 -0.64 -14.22 -15.42
C ARG A 31 -1.76 -13.34 -14.87
N ASP A 32 -1.58 -12.81 -13.67
CA ASP A 32 -2.54 -11.87 -13.08
C ASP A 32 -2.65 -10.61 -13.93
N ALA A 33 -1.52 -10.06 -14.39
CA ALA A 33 -1.51 -8.90 -15.29
C ALA A 33 -2.27 -9.17 -16.61
N MET A 34 -2.13 -10.36 -17.18
CA MET A 34 -2.88 -10.76 -18.38
C MET A 34 -4.39 -10.81 -18.11
N ILE A 35 -4.79 -11.37 -16.96
CA ILE A 35 -6.20 -11.42 -16.54
C ILE A 35 -6.75 -10.01 -16.37
N LEU A 36 -6.05 -9.12 -15.64
CA LEU A 36 -6.51 -7.74 -15.48
C LEU A 36 -6.66 -7.01 -16.82
N GLN A 37 -5.79 -7.31 -17.78
CA GLN A 37 -5.90 -6.73 -19.12
C GLN A 37 -7.08 -7.30 -19.93
N GLU A 38 -7.45 -8.57 -19.72
CA GLU A 38 -8.66 -9.17 -20.32
C GLU A 38 -9.92 -8.41 -19.86
N TYR A 39 -10.00 -8.03 -18.58
CA TYR A 39 -11.13 -7.29 -18.00
C TYR A 39 -10.92 -5.77 -17.97
N LYS A 40 -10.00 -5.22 -18.78
CA LYS A 40 -9.66 -3.79 -18.76
C LYS A 40 -10.87 -2.89 -18.92
N ASP A 41 -11.75 -3.16 -19.89
CA ASP A 41 -12.90 -2.29 -20.17
C ASP A 41 -13.90 -2.30 -19.01
N PHE A 42 -14.10 -3.48 -18.39
CA PHE A 42 -14.89 -3.62 -17.17
C PHE A 42 -14.27 -2.80 -16.03
N LEU A 43 -12.99 -3.00 -15.72
CA LEU A 43 -12.29 -2.26 -14.67
C LEU A 43 -12.29 -0.74 -14.91
N MET A 44 -12.09 -0.29 -16.15
CA MET A 44 -12.17 1.13 -16.50
C MET A 44 -13.56 1.71 -16.24
N SER A 45 -14.62 0.94 -16.48
CA SER A 45 -16.00 1.37 -16.24
C SER A 45 -16.30 1.64 -14.75
N LEU A 46 -15.56 0.98 -13.84
CA LEU A 46 -15.75 1.14 -12.39
C LEU A 46 -15.16 2.45 -11.84
N GLY A 47 -14.36 3.18 -12.62
CA GLY A 47 -13.65 4.38 -12.15
C GLY A 47 -14.53 5.38 -11.40
N PRO A 48 -15.65 5.87 -11.98
CA PRO A 48 -16.54 6.83 -11.31
C PRO A 48 -17.10 6.32 -9.98
N LEU A 49 -17.49 5.05 -9.91
CA LEU A 49 -18.00 4.43 -8.68
C LEU A 49 -16.89 4.35 -7.62
N LEU A 50 -15.72 3.84 -7.99
CA LEU A 50 -14.58 3.70 -7.07
C LEU A 50 -14.16 5.04 -6.48
N LEU A 51 -14.09 6.10 -7.30
CA LEU A 51 -13.75 7.43 -6.82
C LEU A 51 -14.75 7.94 -5.78
N HIS A 52 -16.03 7.71 -6.03
CA HIS A 52 -17.11 8.12 -5.14
C HIS A 52 -17.04 7.38 -3.81
N GLU A 53 -17.06 6.04 -3.84
CA GLU A 53 -17.00 5.18 -2.65
C GLU A 53 -15.75 5.44 -1.82
N PHE A 54 -14.59 5.59 -2.46
CA PHE A 54 -13.32 5.81 -1.78
C PHE A 54 -13.29 7.13 -1.00
N TYR A 55 -13.67 8.25 -1.64
CA TYR A 55 -13.62 9.55 -0.98
C TYR A 55 -14.79 9.79 -0.03
N ASP A 56 -15.97 9.24 -0.30
CA ASP A 56 -17.07 9.33 0.67
C ASP A 56 -16.72 8.57 1.96
N THR A 57 -16.15 7.37 1.84
CA THR A 57 -15.65 6.61 3.00
C THR A 57 -14.62 7.40 3.80
N LEU A 58 -13.61 7.96 3.12
CA LEU A 58 -12.55 8.73 3.78
C LEU A 58 -13.05 10.00 4.49
N TYR A 59 -13.96 10.74 3.88
CA TYR A 59 -14.49 11.98 4.44
C TYR A 59 -15.59 11.75 5.48
N ALA A 60 -16.27 10.60 5.46
CA ALA A 60 -17.26 10.23 6.46
C ALA A 60 -16.63 9.84 7.82
N TYR A 61 -15.38 9.38 7.82
CA TYR A 61 -14.69 8.94 9.04
C TYR A 61 -13.71 10.00 9.57
N PRO A 62 -13.88 10.53 10.80
CA PRO A 62 -13.12 11.69 11.27
C PRO A 62 -11.58 11.54 11.23
N PRO A 63 -10.97 10.41 11.63
CA PRO A 63 -9.52 10.25 11.58
C PRO A 63 -8.93 10.36 10.17
N THR A 64 -9.60 9.83 9.16
CA THR A 64 -9.16 9.93 7.76
C THR A 64 -9.51 11.28 7.15
N ALA A 65 -10.67 11.85 7.49
CA ALA A 65 -11.07 13.18 7.05
C ALA A 65 -10.08 14.27 7.51
N ALA A 66 -9.51 14.14 8.71
CA ALA A 66 -8.54 15.06 9.27
C ALA A 66 -7.22 15.18 8.47
N ILE A 67 -6.91 14.21 7.60
CA ILE A 67 -5.75 14.25 6.70
C ILE A 67 -5.91 15.31 5.60
N PHE A 68 -7.15 15.65 5.26
CA PHE A 68 -7.46 16.56 4.16
C PHE A 68 -7.59 18.01 4.62
N LYS A 69 -7.12 18.94 3.79
CA LYS A 69 -7.34 20.37 3.97
C LYS A 69 -8.62 20.80 3.25
N PRO A 70 -9.30 21.86 3.72
CA PRO A 70 -10.48 22.39 3.04
C PRO A 70 -10.22 22.67 1.55
N GLY A 71 -11.12 22.21 0.69
CA GLY A 71 -11.03 22.40 -0.77
C GLY A 71 -10.12 21.41 -1.52
N GLU A 72 -9.46 20.46 -0.84
CA GLU A 72 -8.56 19.51 -1.52
C GLU A 72 -9.28 18.40 -2.27
N ARG A 73 -10.54 18.08 -1.91
CA ARG A 73 -11.27 16.88 -2.39
C ARG A 73 -11.20 16.69 -3.91
N ALA A 74 -11.64 17.69 -4.68
CA ALA A 74 -11.65 17.60 -6.15
C ALA A 74 -10.25 17.36 -6.75
N ALA A 75 -9.19 17.92 -6.13
CA ALA A 75 -7.83 17.69 -6.59
C ALA A 75 -7.35 16.27 -6.25
N ARG A 76 -7.75 15.74 -5.09
CA ARG A 76 -7.40 14.37 -4.66
C ARG A 76 -8.14 13.33 -5.50
N GLU A 77 -9.42 13.54 -5.78
CA GLU A 77 -10.22 12.71 -6.70
C GLU A 77 -9.56 12.58 -8.07
N ARG A 78 -9.04 13.67 -8.64
CA ARG A 78 -8.28 13.60 -9.90
C ARG A 78 -6.99 12.78 -9.80
N THR A 79 -6.29 12.85 -8.66
CA THR A 79 -5.10 12.02 -8.44
C THR A 79 -5.46 10.54 -8.38
N LEU A 80 -6.54 10.17 -7.67
CA LEU A 80 -7.02 8.78 -7.63
C LEU A 80 -7.52 8.32 -9.01
N ALA A 81 -8.20 9.19 -9.77
CA ALA A 81 -8.61 8.90 -11.15
C ALA A 81 -7.42 8.48 -12.02
N GLY A 82 -6.34 9.28 -11.98
CA GLY A 82 -5.12 8.97 -12.72
C GLY A 82 -4.42 7.72 -12.21
N TRP A 83 -4.48 7.45 -10.90
CA TRP A 83 -3.99 6.20 -10.33
C TRP A 83 -4.77 4.98 -10.82
N TRP A 84 -6.09 5.05 -10.79
CA TRP A 84 -6.97 4.00 -11.28
C TRP A 84 -6.72 3.72 -12.76
N GLU A 85 -6.74 4.78 -13.58
CA GLU A 85 -6.50 4.69 -15.02
C GLU A 85 -5.15 4.04 -15.32
N ARG A 86 -4.06 4.50 -14.69
CA ARG A 86 -2.72 3.94 -14.92
C ARG A 86 -2.60 2.49 -14.45
N THR A 87 -3.29 2.14 -13.36
CA THR A 87 -3.31 0.77 -12.82
C THR A 87 -4.01 -0.18 -13.77
N VAL A 88 -5.21 0.20 -14.23
CA VAL A 88 -6.01 -0.63 -15.12
C VAL A 88 -5.40 -0.73 -16.53
N GLN A 89 -4.81 0.36 -17.05
CA GLN A 89 -4.20 0.34 -18.39
C GLN A 89 -2.86 -0.41 -18.44
N GLY A 90 -2.15 -0.55 -17.31
CA GLY A 90 -0.82 -1.13 -17.28
C GLY A 90 0.23 -0.33 -18.07
N PRO A 91 1.43 -0.91 -18.31
CA PRO A 91 1.89 -2.20 -17.81
C PRO A 91 2.13 -2.18 -16.28
N LEU A 92 1.93 -3.33 -15.64
CA LEU A 92 2.08 -3.55 -14.19
C LEU A 92 3.41 -4.24 -13.87
N GLY A 93 4.52 -3.67 -14.36
CA GLY A 93 5.88 -4.16 -14.15
C GLY A 93 6.66 -3.34 -13.12
N ASP A 94 7.99 -3.44 -13.15
CA ASP A 94 8.87 -2.79 -12.16
C ASP A 94 8.62 -1.28 -12.04
N SER A 95 8.46 -0.57 -13.15
CA SER A 95 8.18 0.86 -13.12
C SER A 95 6.88 1.22 -12.39
N TYR A 96 5.86 0.36 -12.43
CA TYR A 96 4.63 0.55 -11.68
C TYR A 96 4.85 0.38 -10.18
N PHE A 97 5.60 -0.65 -9.77
CA PHE A 97 5.88 -0.87 -8.35
C PHE A 97 6.87 0.14 -7.77
N ASN A 98 7.84 0.64 -8.57
CA ASN A 98 8.68 1.78 -8.19
C ASN A 98 7.82 3.03 -7.94
N TRP A 99 6.79 3.23 -8.78
CA TRP A 99 5.82 4.30 -8.56
C TRP A 99 5.00 4.09 -7.27
N MET A 100 4.62 2.86 -6.93
CA MET A 100 3.96 2.56 -5.65
C MET A 100 4.86 2.83 -4.44
N ALA A 101 6.17 2.55 -4.54
CA ALA A 101 7.12 2.92 -3.50
C ALA A 101 7.18 4.44 -3.30
N MET A 102 7.16 5.24 -4.38
CA MET A 102 7.04 6.70 -4.30
C MET A 102 5.71 7.14 -3.68
N VAL A 103 4.59 6.49 -4.02
CA VAL A 103 3.29 6.74 -3.39
C VAL A 103 3.35 6.49 -1.88
N GLY A 104 4.14 5.54 -1.40
CA GLY A 104 4.43 5.36 0.02
C GLY A 104 4.98 6.63 0.69
N LEU A 105 5.96 7.29 0.06
CA LEU A 105 6.50 8.57 0.55
C LEU A 105 5.43 9.66 0.64
N VAL A 106 4.56 9.75 -0.38
CA VAL A 106 3.48 10.74 -0.40
C VAL A 106 2.56 10.53 0.79
N HIS A 107 2.23 9.27 1.10
CA HIS A 107 1.40 8.95 2.25
C HIS A 107 2.05 9.31 3.58
N VAL A 108 3.33 8.97 3.77
CA VAL A 108 4.12 9.36 4.96
C VAL A 108 4.11 10.88 5.14
N LEU A 109 4.42 11.62 4.07
CA LEU A 109 4.43 13.09 4.11
C LEU A 109 3.06 13.69 4.46
N ARG A 110 1.98 13.02 4.05
CA ARG A 110 0.60 13.43 4.33
C ARG A 110 0.08 12.96 5.69
N GLY A 111 0.85 12.16 6.42
CA GLY A 111 0.42 11.59 7.71
C GLY A 111 -0.63 10.50 7.57
N VAL A 112 -0.77 9.88 6.38
CA VAL A 112 -1.59 8.67 6.24
C VAL A 112 -0.84 7.53 6.90
N THR A 113 -1.53 6.79 7.77
CA THR A 113 -0.93 5.68 8.53
C THR A 113 -1.19 4.34 7.84
N ASN A 114 -0.37 3.33 8.12
CA ASN A 114 -0.55 1.98 7.56
C ASN A 114 -1.97 1.43 7.76
N PRO A 115 -2.63 1.53 8.94
CA PRO A 115 -4.01 1.09 9.08
C PRO A 115 -4.98 1.76 8.10
N MET A 116 -4.86 3.07 7.89
CA MET A 116 -5.70 3.80 6.94
C MET A 116 -5.44 3.37 5.49
N MET A 117 -4.16 3.22 5.12
CA MET A 117 -3.76 2.84 3.76
C MET A 117 -4.20 1.41 3.44
N LEU A 118 -3.93 0.46 4.33
CA LEU A 118 -4.27 -0.95 4.15
C LEU A 118 -5.78 -1.15 4.08
N SER A 119 -6.55 -0.53 4.98
CA SER A 119 -8.02 -0.68 4.99
C SER A 119 -8.66 -0.10 3.72
N MET A 120 -8.13 1.02 3.21
CA MET A 120 -8.67 1.61 1.98
C MET A 120 -8.19 0.88 0.73
N GLY A 121 -7.02 0.25 0.76
CA GLY A 121 -6.58 -0.67 -0.29
C GLY A 121 -7.49 -1.89 -0.39
N ASP A 122 -7.86 -2.48 0.76
CA ASP A 122 -8.81 -3.58 0.85
C ASP A 122 -10.21 -3.16 0.35
N HIS A 123 -10.70 -1.98 0.78
CA HIS A 123 -11.98 -1.44 0.30
C HIS A 123 -12.05 -1.29 -1.24
N VAL A 124 -10.95 -0.86 -1.87
CA VAL A 124 -10.86 -0.81 -3.35
C VAL A 124 -11.01 -2.20 -3.96
N ALA A 125 -10.39 -3.22 -3.36
CA ALA A 125 -10.51 -4.60 -3.80
C ALA A 125 -11.93 -5.15 -3.63
N GLU A 126 -12.58 -4.84 -2.50
CA GLU A 126 -13.98 -5.21 -2.22
C GLU A 126 -14.95 -4.61 -3.24
N VAL A 127 -14.77 -3.34 -3.62
CA VAL A 127 -15.61 -2.70 -4.66
C VAL A 127 -15.47 -3.43 -6.00
N VAL A 128 -14.25 -3.80 -6.40
CA VAL A 128 -14.03 -4.57 -7.63
C VAL A 128 -14.69 -5.94 -7.56
N ALA A 129 -14.50 -6.66 -6.44
CA ALA A 129 -15.08 -7.98 -6.24
C ALA A 129 -16.61 -7.96 -6.28
N GLY A 130 -17.23 -7.03 -5.55
CA GLY A 130 -18.69 -6.89 -5.52
C GLY A 130 -19.27 -6.57 -6.91
N GLN A 131 -18.62 -5.70 -7.67
CA GLN A 131 -19.06 -5.39 -9.03
C GLN A 131 -18.82 -6.55 -10.01
N ALA A 132 -17.76 -7.33 -9.82
CA ALA A 132 -17.49 -8.52 -10.61
C ALA A 132 -18.57 -9.59 -10.36
N ASP A 133 -18.93 -9.84 -9.10
CA ASP A 133 -19.97 -10.79 -8.71
C ASP A 133 -21.35 -10.40 -9.27
N GLU A 134 -21.66 -9.11 -9.36
CA GLU A 134 -22.93 -8.60 -9.87
C GLU A 134 -23.04 -8.67 -11.40
N GLN A 135 -21.93 -8.48 -12.13
CA GLN A 135 -21.96 -8.20 -13.57
C GLN A 135 -21.29 -9.27 -14.45
N LEU A 136 -20.46 -10.13 -13.88
CA LEU A 136 -19.73 -11.17 -14.60
C LEU A 136 -20.29 -12.56 -14.28
N THR A 137 -19.80 -13.57 -15.00
CA THR A 137 -20.06 -14.96 -14.60
C THR A 137 -19.31 -15.29 -13.32
N ALA A 138 -19.77 -16.26 -12.54
CA ALA A 138 -19.08 -16.65 -11.30
C ALA A 138 -17.62 -17.07 -11.53
N GLU A 139 -17.32 -17.71 -12.66
CA GLU A 139 -15.94 -18.08 -13.02
C GLU A 139 -15.08 -16.85 -13.35
N ASP A 140 -15.62 -15.90 -14.13
CA ASP A 140 -14.91 -14.67 -14.47
C ASP A 140 -14.72 -13.77 -13.24
N ALA A 141 -15.73 -13.70 -12.36
CA ALA A 141 -15.67 -12.94 -11.12
C ALA A 141 -14.59 -13.49 -10.17
N ASP A 142 -14.51 -14.81 -9.98
CA ASP A 142 -13.48 -15.45 -9.16
C ASP A 142 -12.08 -15.21 -9.75
N ARG A 143 -11.91 -15.40 -11.06
CA ARG A 143 -10.65 -15.15 -11.77
C ARG A 143 -10.17 -13.70 -11.60
N LEU A 144 -11.05 -12.73 -11.88
CA LEU A 144 -10.73 -11.31 -11.79
C LEU A 144 -10.42 -10.91 -10.35
N THR A 145 -11.28 -11.30 -9.41
CA THR A 145 -11.13 -10.97 -7.99
C THR A 145 -9.83 -11.54 -7.43
N HIS A 146 -9.48 -12.79 -7.75
CA HIS A 146 -8.23 -13.40 -7.31
C HIS A 146 -7.01 -12.62 -7.80
N SER A 147 -6.95 -12.30 -9.10
CA SER A 147 -5.84 -11.56 -9.68
C SER A 147 -5.76 -10.11 -9.18
N PHE A 148 -6.90 -9.45 -8.99
CA PHE A 148 -6.96 -8.09 -8.45
C PHE A 148 -6.54 -8.04 -6.98
N ASN A 149 -6.94 -9.03 -6.17
CA ASN A 149 -6.51 -9.14 -4.78
C ASN A 149 -4.99 -9.34 -4.66
N ARG A 150 -4.37 -10.14 -5.53
CA ARG A 150 -2.90 -10.27 -5.59
C ARG A 150 -2.23 -8.94 -5.95
N LEU A 151 -2.79 -8.18 -6.89
CA LEU A 151 -2.31 -6.84 -7.20
C LEU A 151 -2.36 -5.93 -5.97
N MET A 152 -3.51 -5.85 -5.30
CA MET A 152 -3.71 -4.98 -4.14
C MET A 152 -2.83 -5.41 -2.95
N ALA A 153 -2.64 -6.70 -2.75
CA ALA A 153 -1.71 -7.23 -1.75
C ALA A 153 -0.26 -6.80 -2.05
N THR A 154 0.19 -6.93 -3.30
CA THR A 154 1.55 -6.51 -3.70
C THR A 154 1.73 -5.00 -3.63
N VAL A 155 0.74 -4.21 -4.08
CA VAL A 155 0.75 -2.74 -3.94
C VAL A 155 0.86 -2.34 -2.47
N SER A 156 0.03 -2.95 -1.62
CA SER A 156 0.01 -2.67 -0.17
C SER A 156 1.34 -3.02 0.49
N ALA A 157 1.94 -4.16 0.14
CA ALA A 157 3.25 -4.57 0.65
C ALA A 157 4.35 -3.58 0.26
N VAL A 158 4.38 -3.13 -1.00
CA VAL A 158 5.37 -2.15 -1.49
C VAL A 158 5.20 -0.80 -0.79
N ILE A 159 3.95 -0.32 -0.66
CA ILE A 159 3.67 0.95 0.01
C ILE A 159 4.06 0.86 1.49
N ALA A 160 3.62 -0.18 2.21
CA ALA A 160 3.91 -0.35 3.63
C ALA A 160 5.42 -0.47 3.90
N HIS A 161 6.15 -1.24 3.08
CA HIS A 161 7.60 -1.31 3.19
C HIS A 161 8.26 0.06 2.94
N GLY A 162 7.70 0.85 2.02
CA GLY A 162 8.13 2.23 1.78
C GLY A 162 8.00 3.14 3.01
N TYR A 163 7.03 2.91 3.90
CA TYR A 163 6.90 3.68 5.14
C TYR A 163 8.06 3.40 6.10
N ASP A 164 8.41 2.13 6.26
CA ASP A 164 9.50 1.70 7.14
C ASP A 164 10.82 2.27 6.65
N VAL A 165 11.13 2.08 5.36
CA VAL A 165 12.38 2.58 4.75
C VAL A 165 12.44 4.10 4.79
N ALA A 166 11.32 4.80 4.58
CA ALA A 166 11.30 6.27 4.63
C ALA A 166 11.60 6.80 6.04
N THR A 167 11.06 6.14 7.06
CA THR A 167 11.28 6.52 8.46
C THR A 167 12.72 6.25 8.86
N GLU A 168 13.25 5.09 8.50
CA GLU A 168 14.65 4.72 8.75
C GLU A 168 15.64 5.65 8.03
N ALA A 169 15.39 5.94 6.75
CA ALA A 169 16.22 6.87 5.97
C ALA A 169 16.21 8.27 6.58
N ALA A 170 15.04 8.79 6.99
CA ALA A 170 14.96 10.10 7.63
C ALA A 170 15.76 10.18 8.95
N LEU A 171 15.77 9.10 9.75
CA LEU A 171 16.58 9.03 10.97
C LEU A 171 18.07 8.98 10.67
N PHE A 172 18.49 8.27 9.62
CA PHE A 172 19.87 8.26 9.16
C PHE A 172 20.29 9.65 8.67
N ASP A 173 19.52 10.25 7.77
CA ASP A 173 19.86 11.51 7.10
C ASP A 173 19.91 12.70 8.06
N VAL A 174 18.98 12.76 9.03
CA VAL A 174 18.89 13.89 9.96
C VAL A 174 19.77 13.70 11.20
N ALA A 175 19.85 12.49 11.74
CA ALA A 175 20.56 12.23 13.00
C ALA A 175 21.94 11.58 12.82
N GLY A 176 22.33 11.21 11.59
CA GLY A 176 23.57 10.51 11.29
C GLY A 176 23.66 9.12 11.94
N MET A 177 22.54 8.54 12.36
CA MET A 177 22.50 7.29 13.09
C MET A 177 22.72 6.11 12.14
N PRO A 178 23.80 5.32 12.27
CA PRO A 178 24.01 4.17 11.38
C PRO A 178 22.85 3.17 11.46
N MET A 179 22.41 2.64 10.31
CA MET A 179 21.28 1.70 10.23
C MET A 179 21.42 0.48 11.16
N ALA A 180 22.63 -0.10 11.25
CA ALA A 180 22.89 -1.22 12.16
C ALA A 180 22.71 -0.84 13.64
N LEU A 181 23.01 0.41 14.02
CA LEU A 181 22.77 0.91 15.37
C LEU A 181 21.27 1.09 15.62
N LEU A 182 20.54 1.68 14.67
CA LEU A 182 19.09 1.85 14.75
C LEU A 182 18.38 0.51 14.94
N HIS A 183 18.71 -0.51 14.13
CA HIS A 183 18.15 -1.86 14.26
C HIS A 183 18.46 -2.48 15.62
N ARG A 184 19.70 -2.37 16.10
CA ARG A 184 20.07 -2.92 17.41
C ARG A 184 19.29 -2.25 18.55
N LEU A 185 19.11 -0.93 18.51
CA LEU A 185 18.33 -0.19 19.50
C LEU A 185 16.86 -0.60 19.45
N ARG A 186 16.28 -0.68 18.24
CA ARG A 186 14.92 -1.18 18.01
C ARG A 186 14.73 -2.56 18.62
N ASP A 187 15.61 -3.51 18.31
CA ASP A 187 15.50 -4.90 18.78
C ASP A 187 15.57 -4.99 20.31
N GLN A 188 16.45 -4.19 20.93
CA GLN A 188 16.54 -4.11 22.39
C GLN A 188 15.25 -3.56 23.02
N GLU A 189 14.74 -2.43 22.52
CA GLU A 189 13.53 -1.79 23.05
C GLU A 189 12.28 -2.65 22.84
N ILE A 190 12.12 -3.26 21.65
CA ILE A 190 11.02 -4.19 21.36
C ILE A 190 11.09 -5.42 22.26
N SER A 191 12.27 -6.01 22.47
CA SER A 191 12.42 -7.17 23.36
C SER A 191 11.94 -6.87 24.78
N GLN A 192 12.27 -5.69 25.32
CA GLN A 192 11.80 -5.27 26.64
C GLN A 192 10.30 -4.97 26.65
N ALA A 193 9.78 -4.33 25.60
CA ALA A 193 8.35 -4.06 25.47
C ALA A 193 7.52 -5.34 25.39
N LEU A 194 7.98 -6.35 24.64
CA LEU A 194 7.29 -7.65 24.50
C LEU A 194 7.09 -8.34 25.84
N VAL A 195 8.11 -8.33 26.72
CA VAL A 195 7.99 -8.91 28.08
C VAL A 195 6.88 -8.19 28.86
N ARG A 196 6.83 -6.86 28.81
CA ARG A 196 5.82 -6.06 29.53
C ARG A 196 4.42 -6.29 28.99
N VAL A 197 4.25 -6.25 27.67
CA VAL A 197 2.94 -6.38 27.00
C VAL A 197 2.37 -7.78 27.19
N ARG A 198 3.18 -8.83 27.11
CA ARG A 198 2.71 -10.21 27.33
C ARG A 198 2.12 -10.40 28.72
N ALA A 199 2.77 -9.88 29.76
CA ALA A 199 2.25 -9.95 31.12
C ALA A 199 0.89 -9.22 31.28
N GLN A 200 0.68 -8.12 30.55
CA GLN A 200 -0.58 -7.38 30.56
C GLN A 200 -1.69 -8.13 29.84
N ILE A 201 -1.41 -8.66 28.64
CA ILE A 201 -2.39 -9.40 27.83
C ILE A 201 -2.80 -10.70 28.52
N ASP A 202 -1.85 -11.46 29.08
CA ASP A 202 -2.15 -12.71 29.79
C ASP A 202 -3.12 -12.48 30.96
N HIS A 203 -3.00 -11.34 31.64
CA HIS A 203 -3.95 -10.94 32.69
C HIS A 203 -5.34 -10.56 32.12
N GLN A 204 -5.41 -9.91 30.95
CA GLN A 204 -6.68 -9.55 30.31
C GLN A 204 -7.44 -10.76 29.76
N ILE A 205 -6.73 -11.77 29.24
CA ILE A 205 -7.33 -12.99 28.68
C ILE A 205 -7.84 -13.93 29.78
N GLN A 206 -7.27 -13.86 30.99
CA GLN A 206 -7.69 -14.67 32.14
C GLN A 206 -8.90 -14.12 32.91
N GLN A 207 -9.41 -12.94 32.53
CA GLN A 207 -10.62 -12.30 33.08
C GLN A 207 -11.83 -12.57 32.20
#